data_AF-A0A540M477-F1
#
_entry.id   AF-A0A540M477-F1
#
_cell.length_a   1.000
_cell.length_b   1.000
_cell.length_c   1.000
_cell.angle_alpha   90.00
_cell.angle_beta   90.00
_cell.angle_gamma   90.00
#
_symmetry.space_group_name_H-M   'P 1'
#
loop_
_entity.id
_entity.type
_entity.pdbx_description
1 polymer ?
#
loop_
_entity_poly.entity_id
_entity_poly.type
_entity_poly.pdbx_seq_one_letter_code
_entity_poly.pdbx_strand_id
1 'polypeptide(L)'
;MANLSGFGFSIGSRLVASSGTGGSVADDEVRTLIEYASGEGGATVGDDLVLLFHHLQYACKRIAALVASPFNSSLGKHKGLAGGGASAAGSGRDAPKPLDIVSNEIILSSLKNSGKVAVMASEEDDTPIWITDDGPFVVVTDPLDGSRNIDASIPTGTIFGIYKRLPELDHLPKEEKASLNSLQKGTNLVAAGYVLYSSATIFCTSFGSGTHAFTLDHSTGDFILTHPSLKIPPREIALYWLLTAI
;
A
#
# COMPACT_ATOMS: atom_id res chain seq x y z
N MET A 1 53.67 21.14 21.65
CA MET A 1 52.94 19.93 22.11
C MET A 1 51.57 20.41 22.57
N ALA A 2 50.43 20.06 21.98
CA ALA A 2 50.08 19.10 20.95
C ALA A 2 48.96 19.68 20.06
N ASN A 3 48.98 19.27 18.78
CA ASN A 3 47.96 19.51 17.76
C ASN A 3 46.70 18.69 18.03
N LEU A 4 45.53 19.27 17.79
CA LEU A 4 44.29 18.54 17.51
C LEU A 4 43.68 19.13 16.23
N SER A 5 44.20 18.65 15.11
CA SER A 5 43.61 18.77 13.78
C SER A 5 42.71 17.56 13.53
N GLY A 6 41.48 17.77 13.08
CA GLY A 6 40.71 16.73 12.39
C GLY A 6 39.22 16.76 12.70
N PHE A 7 38.46 17.22 11.71
CA PHE A 7 37.13 16.76 11.25
C PHE A 7 36.25 17.95 10.86
N GLY A 8 36.61 18.60 9.74
CA GLY A 8 35.70 19.42 8.97
C GLY A 8 35.10 18.57 7.86
N PHE A 9 33.78 18.34 7.89
CA PHE A 9 33.06 17.64 6.82
C PHE A 9 32.69 18.67 5.76
N SER A 10 33.35 18.64 4.61
CA SER A 10 33.05 19.49 3.44
C SER A 10 32.02 18.79 2.56
N ILE A 11 30.81 19.36 2.45
CA ILE A 11 29.81 18.96 1.46
C ILE A 11 30.27 19.49 0.10
N GLY A 12 30.81 18.61 -0.73
CA GLY A 12 31.10 18.90 -2.14
C GLY A 12 29.90 18.55 -3.00
N SER A 13 29.16 19.55 -3.47
CA SER A 13 28.28 19.40 -4.63
C SER A 13 29.14 19.16 -5.87
N ARG A 14 29.03 17.99 -6.49
CA ARG A 14 29.60 17.74 -7.83
C ARG A 14 28.48 17.73 -8.85
N LEU A 15 28.25 18.89 -9.45
CA LEU A 15 27.79 18.97 -10.83
C LEU A 15 28.93 18.43 -11.71
N VAL A 16 28.70 17.31 -12.40
CA VAL A 16 29.62 16.81 -13.43
C VAL A 16 29.02 17.14 -14.79
N ALA A 17 29.67 18.06 -15.48
CA ALA A 17 29.61 18.18 -16.93
C ALA A 17 30.91 17.59 -17.51
N SER A 18 30.81 16.58 -18.39
CA SER A 18 31.81 16.26 -19.41
C SER A 18 31.19 15.29 -20.42
N SER A 19 30.89 15.71 -21.65
CA SER A 19 31.71 15.50 -22.86
C SER A 19 32.07 14.02 -23.09
N GLY A 20 31.48 13.44 -24.15
CA GLY A 20 31.38 11.99 -24.32
C GLY A 20 32.65 11.24 -24.70
N THR A 21 32.58 9.93 -24.47
CA THR A 21 33.03 8.84 -25.34
C THR A 21 32.38 7.54 -24.83
N GLY A 22 31.98 6.67 -25.75
CA GLY A 22 31.03 5.57 -25.53
C GLY A 22 31.40 4.54 -24.45
N GLY A 23 30.40 4.25 -23.64
CA GLY A 23 30.27 3.12 -22.72
C GLY A 23 28.89 3.27 -22.08
N SER A 24 27.92 2.42 -22.45
CA SER A 24 26.55 2.50 -21.95
C SER A 24 26.49 2.08 -20.48
N VAL A 25 26.81 3.02 -19.59
CA VAL A 25 26.38 2.97 -18.20
C VAL A 25 24.86 3.09 -18.25
N ALA A 26 24.16 2.05 -17.82
CA ALA A 26 22.70 2.16 -17.64
C ALA A 26 22.46 3.31 -16.67
N ASP A 27 21.79 4.37 -17.14
CA ASP A 27 21.26 5.40 -16.27
C ASP A 27 20.37 4.68 -15.26
N ASP A 28 20.75 4.75 -13.98
CA ASP A 28 19.94 4.26 -12.87
C ASP A 28 18.80 5.28 -12.67
N GLU A 29 17.90 5.30 -13.66
CA GLU A 29 16.82 6.25 -13.76
C GLU A 29 15.87 6.02 -12.59
N VAL A 30 15.80 6.99 -11.69
CA VAL A 30 14.87 7.00 -10.56
C VAL A 30 13.46 7.07 -11.14
N ARG A 31 12.68 6.01 -10.92
CA ARG A 31 11.30 5.90 -11.44
C ARG A 31 10.30 5.78 -10.31
N THR A 32 9.22 6.52 -10.42
CA THR A 32 8.07 6.43 -9.51
C THR A 32 7.18 5.24 -9.87
N LEU A 33 6.32 4.85 -8.93
CA LEU A 33 5.28 3.82 -9.15
C LEU A 33 4.39 4.15 -10.35
N ILE A 34 4.03 5.42 -10.53
CA ILE A 34 3.10 5.84 -11.58
C ILE A 34 3.78 5.87 -12.95
N GLU A 35 5.01 6.38 -13.05
CA GLU A 35 5.81 6.31 -14.28
C GLU A 35 6.02 4.85 -14.70
N TYR A 36 6.34 3.98 -13.74
CA TYR A 36 6.52 2.55 -13.99
C TYR A 36 5.23 1.88 -14.51
N ALA A 37 4.08 2.19 -13.90
CA ALA A 37 2.78 1.64 -14.31
C ALA A 37 2.26 2.22 -15.64
N SER A 38 2.69 3.43 -16.01
CA SER A 38 2.31 4.10 -17.27
C SER A 38 3.13 3.62 -18.47
N GLY A 39 4.10 2.73 -18.27
CA GLY A 39 4.92 2.15 -19.33
C GLY A 39 6.16 2.96 -19.71
N GLU A 40 6.54 3.99 -18.94
CA GLU A 40 7.84 4.65 -19.09
C GLU A 40 8.96 3.71 -18.59
N GLY A 41 9.37 2.78 -19.47
CA GLY A 41 10.37 1.75 -19.18
C GLY A 41 9.90 0.62 -18.24
N GLY A 42 8.58 0.42 -18.09
CA GLY A 42 7.95 -0.53 -17.16
C GLY A 42 6.80 -1.35 -17.75
N ALA A 43 5.88 -1.82 -16.89
CA ALA A 43 4.69 -2.57 -17.33
C ALA A 43 3.70 -1.62 -18.03
N THR A 44 3.28 -1.92 -19.25
CA THR A 44 2.23 -1.14 -19.93
C THR A 44 0.87 -1.55 -19.39
N VAL A 45 0.43 -0.88 -18.33
CA VAL A 45 -0.87 -1.12 -17.71
C VAL A 45 -1.87 -0.11 -18.27
N GLY A 46 -3.13 -0.48 -18.48
CA GLY A 46 -4.13 0.43 -19.03
C GLY A 46 -4.40 1.64 -18.13
N ASP A 47 -4.70 2.81 -18.72
CA ASP A 47 -4.86 4.11 -18.05
C ASP A 47 -5.77 4.06 -16.81
N ASP A 48 -6.87 3.30 -16.89
CA ASP A 48 -7.80 3.14 -15.76
C ASP A 48 -7.13 2.51 -14.54
N LEU A 49 -6.24 1.54 -14.76
CA LEU A 49 -5.53 0.86 -13.68
C LEU A 49 -4.41 1.74 -13.13
N VAL A 50 -3.74 2.53 -13.98
CA VAL A 50 -2.77 3.55 -13.53
C VAL A 50 -3.46 4.56 -12.59
N LEU A 51 -4.64 5.07 -12.99
CA LEU A 51 -5.40 5.98 -12.14
C LEU A 51 -5.84 5.33 -10.83
N LEU A 52 -6.28 4.07 -10.87
CA LEU A 52 -6.60 3.32 -9.66
C LEU A 52 -5.38 3.22 -8.72
N PHE A 53 -4.21 2.88 -9.25
CA PHE A 53 -2.96 2.83 -8.47
C PHE A 53 -2.56 4.19 -7.90
N HIS A 54 -2.79 5.29 -8.62
CA HIS A 54 -2.57 6.64 -8.10
C HIS A 54 -3.41 6.91 -6.84
N HIS A 55 -4.68 6.54 -6.84
CA HIS A 55 -5.56 6.66 -5.67
C HIS A 55 -5.18 5.68 -4.55
N LEU A 56 -4.79 4.45 -4.90
CA LEU A 56 -4.43 3.44 -3.92
C LEU A 56 -3.13 3.82 -3.20
N GLN A 57 -2.10 4.26 -3.92
CA GLN A 57 -0.85 4.72 -3.29
C GLN A 57 -1.11 5.93 -2.38
N TYR A 58 -2.03 6.83 -2.75
CA TYR A 58 -2.39 7.98 -1.90
C TYR A 58 -3.04 7.52 -0.59
N ALA A 59 -3.95 6.54 -0.64
CA ALA A 59 -4.53 5.94 0.55
C ALA A 59 -3.45 5.32 1.45
N CYS A 60 -2.54 4.53 0.87
CA CYS A 60 -1.45 3.90 1.62
C CYS A 60 -0.47 4.91 2.22
N LYS A 61 -0.14 6.01 1.53
CA LYS A 61 0.67 7.11 2.08
C LYS A 61 -0.01 7.73 3.31
N ARG A 62 -1.33 7.91 3.27
CA ARG A 62 -2.10 8.42 4.42
C ARG A 62 -2.12 7.45 5.59
N ILE A 63 -2.34 6.15 5.33
CA ILE A 63 -2.30 5.12 6.37
C ILE A 63 -0.90 5.05 6.99
N ALA A 64 0.16 5.06 6.19
CA ALA A 64 1.54 5.09 6.68
C ALA A 64 1.79 6.28 7.62
N ALA A 65 1.32 7.47 7.25
CA ALA A 65 1.44 8.66 8.10
C ALA A 65 0.66 8.52 9.43
N LEU A 66 -0.51 7.87 9.42
CA LEU A 66 -1.28 7.61 10.63
C LEU A 66 -0.63 6.54 11.52
N VAL A 67 -0.13 5.45 10.92
CA VAL A 67 0.60 4.39 11.63
C VAL A 67 1.86 4.95 12.30
N ALA A 68 2.58 5.85 11.63
CA ALA A 68 3.78 6.50 12.16
C ALA A 68 3.50 7.68 13.12
N SER A 69 2.23 8.09 13.27
CA SER A 69 1.85 9.25 14.07
C SER A 69 1.92 8.95 15.58
N PRO A 70 2.39 9.89 16.43
CA PRO A 70 2.40 9.70 17.88
C PRO A 70 1.00 9.49 18.49
N PHE A 71 -0.04 9.86 17.74
CA PHE A 71 -1.44 9.70 18.16
C PHE A 71 -1.99 8.28 17.91
N ASN A 72 -1.26 7.40 17.22
CA ASN A 72 -1.68 6.02 16.97
C ASN A 72 -2.04 5.27 18.28
N SER A 73 -1.29 5.53 19.36
CA SER A 73 -1.48 4.98 20.70
C SER A 73 -2.77 5.40 21.39
N SER A 74 -3.41 6.48 20.93
CA SER A 74 -4.72 6.93 21.39
C SER A 74 -5.87 6.39 20.54
N LEU A 75 -5.61 6.03 19.28
CA LEU A 75 -6.59 5.41 18.38
C LEU A 75 -6.75 3.90 18.65
N GLY A 76 -5.70 3.19 19.09
CA GLY A 76 -5.77 1.75 19.42
C GLY A 76 -6.49 1.40 20.73
N LYS A 77 -6.57 2.33 21.68
CA LYS A 77 -7.04 2.07 23.06
C LYS A 77 -8.55 1.89 23.24
N HIS A 78 -9.36 2.05 22.19
CA HIS A 78 -10.83 1.95 22.28
C HIS A 78 -11.43 0.59 21.86
N LYS A 79 -10.62 -0.48 21.70
CA LYS A 79 -11.13 -1.83 21.40
C LYS A 79 -11.80 -2.54 22.61
N GLY A 80 -11.88 -1.87 23.77
CA GLY A 80 -12.37 -2.45 25.04
C GLY A 80 -13.84 -2.19 25.41
N LEU A 81 -14.67 -1.53 24.59
CA LEU A 81 -16.06 -1.19 24.95
C LEU A 81 -17.16 -1.87 24.10
N ALA A 82 -16.84 -2.89 23.30
CA ALA A 82 -17.86 -3.70 22.61
C ALA A 82 -18.46 -4.81 23.50
N GLY A 83 -18.66 -4.54 24.79
CA GLY A 83 -19.14 -5.52 25.76
C GLY A 83 -19.70 -4.89 27.03
N GLY A 84 -20.89 -4.30 26.93
CA GLY A 84 -21.79 -4.05 28.07
C GLY A 84 -21.39 -2.97 29.07
N GLY A 85 -22.20 -1.90 29.14
CA GLY A 85 -22.30 -1.05 30.33
C GLY A 85 -21.70 0.35 30.17
N ALA A 86 -22.55 1.34 30.47
CA ALA A 86 -22.34 2.77 30.38
C ALA A 86 -20.99 3.30 30.91
N SER A 87 -20.39 4.23 30.15
CA SER A 87 -19.98 5.54 30.68
C SER A 87 -19.74 6.52 29.54
N ALA A 88 -20.51 7.59 29.54
CA ALA A 88 -20.40 8.70 28.61
C ALA A 88 -19.16 9.56 28.92
N ALA A 89 -18.30 9.76 27.91
CA ALA A 89 -17.47 10.95 27.80
C ALA A 89 -17.15 11.19 26.31
N GLY A 90 -17.87 12.14 25.69
CA GLY A 90 -17.56 12.66 24.35
C GLY A 90 -18.65 12.37 23.30
N SER A 91 -19.77 13.08 23.38
CA SER A 91 -20.66 13.25 22.24
C SER A 91 -20.01 14.15 21.19
N GLY A 92 -19.73 13.61 20.01
CA GLY A 92 -19.56 14.41 18.79
C GLY A 92 -18.24 14.20 18.08
N ARG A 93 -18.27 13.47 16.95
CA ARG A 93 -17.35 13.48 15.79
C ARG A 93 -15.82 13.33 16.00
N ASP A 94 -15.30 13.50 17.21
CA ASP A 94 -13.87 13.62 17.54
C ASP A 94 -13.37 12.53 18.50
N ALA A 95 -14.19 11.51 18.79
CA ALA A 95 -13.71 10.33 19.53
C ALA A 95 -12.71 9.55 18.65
N PRO A 96 -11.55 9.12 19.18
CA PRO A 96 -10.59 8.33 18.42
C PRO A 96 -11.24 7.03 17.90
N LYS A 97 -11.35 6.90 16.58
CA LYS A 97 -11.79 5.65 15.95
C LYS A 97 -10.63 4.64 15.94
N PRO A 98 -10.91 3.33 16.07
CA PRO A 98 -9.94 2.28 15.80
C PRO A 98 -9.26 2.46 14.44
N LEU A 99 -7.95 2.23 14.36
CA LEU A 99 -7.18 2.47 13.14
C LEU A 99 -7.60 1.58 11.98
N ASP A 100 -8.10 0.37 12.28
CA ASP A 100 -8.79 -0.56 11.39
C ASP A 100 -9.89 0.17 10.57
N ILE A 101 -10.85 0.75 11.30
CA ILE A 101 -11.99 1.48 10.73
C ILE A 101 -11.54 2.70 9.93
N VAL A 102 -10.56 3.46 10.45
CA VAL A 102 -10.03 4.64 9.76
C VAL A 102 -9.33 4.25 8.45
N SER A 103 -8.57 3.17 8.46
CA SER A 103 -7.87 2.66 7.27
C SER A 103 -8.87 2.19 6.22
N ASN A 104 -9.93 1.49 6.63
CA ASN A 104 -11.03 1.10 5.75
C ASN A 104 -11.71 2.33 5.11
N GLU A 105 -12.05 3.35 5.91
CA GLU A 105 -12.65 4.60 5.44
C GLU A 105 -11.75 5.35 4.43
N ILE A 106 -10.43 5.38 4.68
CA ILE A 106 -9.45 6.02 3.80
C ILE A 106 -9.39 5.31 2.44
N ILE A 107 -9.29 3.97 2.45
CA ILE A 107 -9.27 3.19 1.21
C ILE A 107 -10.58 3.36 0.46
N LEU A 108 -11.72 3.15 1.12
CA LEU A 108 -13.04 3.29 0.49
C LEU A 108 -13.24 4.68 -0.13
N SER A 109 -12.86 5.75 0.58
CA SER A 109 -12.94 7.12 0.06
C SER A 109 -12.01 7.31 -1.14
N SER A 110 -10.80 6.76 -1.12
CA SER A 110 -9.87 6.89 -2.23
C SER A 110 -10.35 6.13 -3.48
N LEU A 111 -10.88 4.91 -3.28
CA LEU A 111 -11.43 4.10 -4.36
C LEU A 111 -12.67 4.76 -4.98
N LYS A 112 -13.57 5.34 -4.17
CA LYS A 112 -14.69 6.16 -4.64
C LYS A 112 -14.22 7.32 -5.51
N ASN A 113 -13.21 8.06 -5.04
CA ASN A 113 -12.67 9.22 -5.76
C ASN A 113 -11.94 8.86 -7.06
N SER A 114 -11.46 7.61 -7.20
CA SER A 114 -10.87 7.16 -8.46
C SER A 114 -11.91 7.07 -9.60
N GLY A 115 -13.17 6.78 -9.26
CA GLY A 115 -14.22 6.46 -10.24
C GLY A 115 -13.98 5.16 -11.02
N LYS A 116 -12.95 4.37 -10.69
CA LYS A 116 -12.56 3.16 -11.44
C LYS A 116 -12.94 1.84 -10.77
N VAL A 117 -13.54 1.90 -9.59
CA VAL A 117 -13.89 0.70 -8.80
C VAL A 117 -15.40 0.58 -8.68
N ALA A 118 -15.97 -0.51 -9.21
CA ALA A 118 -17.37 -0.83 -9.05
C ALA A 118 -17.68 -1.44 -7.69
N VAL A 119 -16.79 -2.28 -7.16
CA VAL A 119 -17.01 -2.99 -5.89
C VAL A 119 -15.75 -2.96 -5.05
N MET A 120 -15.90 -2.70 -3.76
CA MET A 120 -14.89 -2.93 -2.74
C MET A 120 -15.37 -4.02 -1.78
N ALA A 121 -14.58 -5.07 -1.60
CA ALA A 121 -14.76 -6.03 -0.50
C ALA A 121 -13.61 -5.83 0.50
N SER A 122 -13.95 -5.58 1.75
CA SER A 122 -12.98 -5.33 2.82
C SER A 122 -13.10 -6.40 3.90
N GLU A 123 -12.00 -6.73 4.58
CA GLU A 123 -12.04 -7.56 5.78
C GLU A 123 -12.89 -6.91 6.90
N GLU A 124 -12.94 -5.58 6.92
CA GLU A 124 -13.64 -4.78 7.94
C GLU A 124 -15.15 -4.59 7.68
N ASP A 125 -15.67 -5.09 6.56
CA ASP A 125 -17.08 -4.95 6.17
C ASP A 125 -17.75 -6.33 6.02
N ASP A 126 -18.92 -6.52 6.64
CA ASP A 126 -19.67 -7.80 6.56
C ASP A 126 -20.08 -8.18 5.13
N THR A 127 -20.27 -7.18 4.26
CA THR A 127 -20.71 -7.36 2.88
C THR A 127 -19.97 -6.44 1.91
N PRO A 128 -19.68 -6.86 0.67
CA PRO A 128 -19.03 -6.01 -0.31
C PRO A 128 -19.85 -4.75 -0.65
N ILE A 129 -19.16 -3.62 -0.72
CA ILE A 129 -19.75 -2.31 -1.00
C ILE A 129 -19.71 -2.04 -2.50
N TRP A 130 -20.88 -1.92 -3.12
CA TRP A 130 -21.01 -1.45 -4.49
C TRP A 130 -20.93 0.08 -4.57
N ILE A 131 -19.89 0.56 -5.23
CA ILE A 131 -19.45 1.96 -5.30
C ILE A 131 -20.06 2.68 -6.51
N THR A 132 -19.87 2.16 -7.73
CA THR A 132 -20.36 2.78 -8.97
C THR A 132 -20.69 1.74 -10.05
N ASP A 133 -21.62 2.08 -10.94
CA ASP A 133 -22.00 1.25 -12.08
C ASP A 133 -21.11 1.46 -13.32
N ASP A 134 -20.09 2.33 -13.26
CA ASP A 134 -19.17 2.61 -14.38
C ASP A 134 -17.74 2.11 -14.13
N GLY A 135 -17.45 1.60 -12.93
CA GLY A 135 -16.12 1.15 -12.55
C GLY A 135 -15.73 -0.15 -13.28
N PRO A 136 -14.57 -0.21 -13.97
CA PRO A 136 -14.10 -1.45 -14.62
C PRO A 136 -13.50 -2.46 -13.63
N PHE A 137 -13.18 -2.07 -12.40
CA PHE A 137 -12.48 -2.93 -11.45
C PHE A 137 -13.28 -3.28 -10.20
N VAL A 138 -12.88 -4.39 -9.58
CA VAL A 138 -13.29 -4.84 -8.25
C VAL A 138 -12.04 -4.91 -7.40
N VAL A 139 -12.08 -4.34 -6.19
CA VAL A 139 -10.96 -4.35 -5.26
C VAL A 139 -11.33 -5.16 -4.03
N VAL A 140 -10.52 -6.16 -3.71
CA VAL A 140 -10.58 -6.89 -2.44
C VAL A 140 -9.40 -6.43 -1.58
N THR A 141 -9.62 -6.13 -0.31
CA THR A 141 -8.58 -5.54 0.53
C THR A 141 -8.66 -5.98 1.98
N ASP A 142 -7.50 -6.14 2.59
CA ASP A 142 -7.30 -6.04 4.03
C ASP A 142 -6.68 -4.65 4.28
N PRO A 143 -7.44 -3.69 4.82
CA PRO A 143 -6.98 -2.31 4.94
C PRO A 143 -5.80 -2.17 5.91
N LEU A 144 -5.72 -3.03 6.94
CA LEU A 144 -4.69 -2.96 7.96
C LEU A 144 -4.44 -4.33 8.64
N ASP A 145 -3.66 -5.18 7.98
CA ASP A 145 -3.21 -6.46 8.52
C ASP A 145 -2.25 -6.25 9.70
N GLY A 146 -2.49 -6.97 10.79
CA GLY A 146 -1.65 -6.90 11.98
C GLY A 146 -1.86 -5.66 12.85
N SER A 147 -3.01 -4.99 12.75
CA SER A 147 -3.32 -3.79 13.55
C SER A 147 -3.19 -3.96 15.06
N ARG A 148 -3.44 -5.18 15.56
CA ARG A 148 -3.22 -5.59 16.96
C ARG A 148 -1.77 -5.42 17.42
N ASN A 149 -0.82 -5.38 16.49
CA ASN A 149 0.60 -5.32 16.78
C ASN A 149 1.16 -3.88 16.79
N ILE A 150 0.31 -2.88 16.53
CA ILE A 150 0.73 -1.46 16.44
C ILE A 150 1.23 -0.94 17.78
N ASP A 151 0.56 -1.29 18.89
CA ASP A 151 0.99 -0.90 20.24
C ASP A 151 2.36 -1.50 20.61
N ALA A 152 2.72 -2.62 19.98
CA ALA A 152 4.02 -3.27 20.14
C ALA A 152 5.07 -2.77 19.11
N SER A 153 4.73 -1.77 18.28
CA SER A 153 5.60 -1.25 17.21
C SER A 153 6.10 -2.32 16.24
N ILE A 154 5.29 -3.35 16.00
CA ILE A 154 5.58 -4.44 15.07
C ILE A 154 5.09 -4.01 13.67
N PRO A 155 5.77 -4.44 12.58
CA PRO A 155 5.33 -4.14 11.22
C PRO A 155 3.88 -4.57 10.95
N THR A 156 3.14 -3.69 10.29
CA THR A 156 1.75 -3.88 9.84
C THR A 156 1.68 -3.57 8.34
N GLY A 157 0.57 -3.87 7.68
CA GLY A 157 0.46 -3.59 6.25
C GLY A 157 -0.95 -3.52 5.72
N THR A 158 -1.08 -3.14 4.45
CA THR A 158 -2.32 -3.22 3.69
C THR A 158 -2.13 -4.29 2.62
N ILE A 159 -3.11 -5.16 2.40
CA ILE A 159 -3.08 -6.17 1.34
C ILE A 159 -4.25 -5.91 0.40
N PHE A 160 -4.03 -6.00 -0.91
CA PHE A 160 -5.09 -5.81 -1.89
C PHE A 160 -4.95 -6.71 -3.11
N GLY A 161 -6.08 -7.03 -3.71
CA GLY A 161 -6.22 -7.69 -5.00
C GLY A 161 -7.20 -6.93 -5.89
N ILE A 162 -6.90 -6.87 -7.18
CA ILE A 162 -7.71 -6.14 -8.17
C ILE A 162 -8.16 -7.14 -9.24
N TYR A 163 -9.47 -7.21 -9.44
CA TYR A 163 -10.11 -7.98 -10.50
C TYR A 163 -10.78 -7.05 -11.50
N LYS A 164 -11.12 -7.58 -12.68
CA LYS A 164 -12.08 -6.91 -13.57
C LYS A 164 -13.50 -7.16 -13.05
N ARG A 165 -14.36 -6.15 -13.19
CA ARG A 165 -15.80 -6.34 -13.02
C ARG A 165 -16.31 -7.35 -14.06
N LEU A 166 -17.36 -8.08 -13.68
CA LEU A 166 -18.12 -9.02 -14.50
C LEU A 166 -19.43 -8.35 -14.96
N PRO A 167 -19.50 -7.72 -16.14
CA PRO A 167 -20.70 -7.04 -16.63
C PRO A 167 -21.88 -7.99 -16.84
N GLU A 168 -21.62 -9.28 -17.07
CA GLU A 168 -22.65 -10.31 -17.19
C GLU A 168 -23.54 -10.44 -15.95
N LEU A 169 -23.07 -9.96 -14.78
CA LEU A 169 -23.80 -9.98 -13.52
C LEU A 169 -24.64 -8.71 -13.28
N ASP A 170 -24.58 -7.71 -14.16
CA ASP A 170 -25.19 -6.40 -13.94
C ASP A 170 -26.73 -6.44 -13.85
N HIS A 171 -27.35 -7.52 -14.35
CA HIS A 171 -28.79 -7.75 -14.29
C HIS A 171 -29.28 -8.18 -12.89
N LEU A 172 -28.38 -8.58 -11.99
CA LEU A 172 -28.71 -9.06 -10.66
C LEU A 172 -28.91 -7.90 -9.67
N PRO A 173 -29.60 -8.13 -8.53
CA PRO A 173 -29.70 -7.17 -7.44
C PRO A 173 -28.32 -6.71 -6.92
N LYS A 174 -28.23 -5.46 -6.44
CA LYS A 174 -26.98 -4.80 -6.04
C LYS A 174 -26.11 -5.63 -5.10
N GLU A 175 -26.69 -6.22 -4.07
CA GLU A 175 -25.98 -7.02 -3.06
C GLU A 175 -25.43 -8.32 -3.65
N GLU A 176 -26.25 -9.01 -4.46
CA GLU A 176 -25.86 -10.26 -5.11
C GLU A 176 -24.75 -10.04 -6.15
N LYS A 177 -24.89 -9.02 -7.02
CA LYS A 177 -23.85 -8.70 -8.00
C LYS A 177 -22.56 -8.24 -7.33
N ALA A 178 -22.61 -7.53 -6.19
CA ALA A 178 -21.41 -7.12 -5.46
C ALA A 178 -20.65 -8.32 -4.87
N SER A 179 -21.38 -9.27 -4.27
CA SER A 179 -20.81 -10.50 -3.74
C SER A 179 -20.16 -11.36 -4.82
N LEU A 180 -20.90 -11.65 -5.90
CA LEU A 180 -20.40 -12.48 -6.99
C LEU A 180 -19.21 -11.84 -7.74
N ASN A 181 -19.19 -10.52 -7.90
CA ASN A 181 -18.04 -9.82 -8.46
C ASN A 181 -16.78 -9.94 -7.59
N SER A 182 -16.93 -10.11 -6.28
CA SER A 182 -15.83 -10.23 -5.33
C SER A 182 -15.31 -11.68 -5.20
N LEU A 183 -16.15 -12.67 -5.51
CA LEU A 183 -15.85 -14.11 -5.39
C LEU A 183 -15.25 -14.70 -6.69
N GLN A 184 -14.25 -14.01 -7.25
CA GLN A 184 -13.53 -14.48 -8.43
C GLN A 184 -12.35 -15.39 -8.06
N LYS A 185 -11.98 -16.28 -8.98
CA LYS A 185 -10.77 -17.11 -8.80
C LYS A 185 -9.53 -16.22 -8.78
N GLY A 186 -8.56 -16.51 -7.90
CA GLY A 186 -7.31 -15.74 -7.81
C GLY A 186 -6.49 -15.68 -9.11
N THR A 187 -6.67 -16.62 -10.03
CA THR A 187 -6.07 -16.56 -11.38
C THR A 187 -6.59 -15.41 -12.24
N ASN A 188 -7.69 -14.77 -11.85
CA ASN A 188 -8.30 -13.64 -12.58
C ASN A 188 -7.82 -12.28 -12.06
N LEU A 189 -6.90 -12.24 -11.08
CA LEU A 189 -6.29 -11.00 -10.62
C LEU A 189 -5.57 -10.31 -11.78
N VAL A 190 -5.91 -9.05 -12.02
CA VAL A 190 -5.18 -8.19 -12.97
C VAL A 190 -4.00 -7.49 -12.31
N ALA A 191 -4.10 -7.25 -11.01
CA ALA A 191 -3.02 -6.77 -10.19
C ALA A 191 -3.25 -7.18 -8.73
N ALA A 192 -2.17 -7.29 -7.97
CA ALA A 192 -2.23 -7.53 -6.53
C ALA A 192 -1.00 -6.92 -5.87
N GLY A 193 -1.08 -6.69 -4.58
CA GLY A 193 0.04 -6.15 -3.84
C GLY A 193 -0.21 -6.07 -2.35
N TYR A 194 0.85 -5.66 -1.67
CA TYR A 194 0.78 -5.28 -0.27
C TYR A 194 1.65 -4.06 -0.03
N VAL A 195 1.32 -3.30 1.00
CA VAL A 195 2.13 -2.20 1.50
C VAL A 195 2.57 -2.53 2.91
N LEU A 196 3.88 -2.55 3.15
CA LEU A 196 4.46 -2.77 4.47
C LEU A 196 4.69 -1.41 5.14
N TYR A 197 4.13 -1.22 6.32
CA TYR A 197 4.36 -0.07 7.20
C TYR A 197 5.34 -0.49 8.31
N SER A 198 6.60 -0.14 8.15
CA SER A 198 7.67 -0.44 9.11
C SER A 198 8.65 0.74 9.20
N SER A 199 9.91 0.47 9.57
CA SER A 199 11.02 1.43 9.51
C SER A 199 11.13 2.15 8.15
N ALA A 200 10.73 1.47 7.07
CA ALA A 200 10.44 2.05 5.77
C ALA A 200 9.01 1.65 5.34
N THR A 201 8.38 2.48 4.50
CA THR A 201 7.13 2.12 3.84
C THR A 201 7.42 1.55 2.46
N ILE A 202 7.04 0.29 2.23
CA ILE A 202 7.36 -0.43 0.99
C ILE A 202 6.07 -0.87 0.32
N PHE A 203 5.85 -0.42 -0.91
CA PHE A 203 4.75 -0.84 -1.77
C PHE A 203 5.24 -1.96 -2.69
N CYS A 204 4.75 -3.18 -2.48
CA CYS A 204 5.10 -4.34 -3.29
C CYS A 204 3.90 -4.75 -4.14
N THR A 205 4.07 -4.84 -5.46
CA THR A 205 2.96 -5.12 -6.36
C THR A 205 3.36 -5.89 -7.61
N SER A 206 2.39 -6.57 -8.20
CA SER A 206 2.48 -7.24 -9.49
C SER A 206 1.31 -6.83 -10.37
N PHE A 207 1.61 -6.61 -11.65
CA PHE A 207 0.64 -6.36 -12.73
C PHE A 207 0.53 -7.57 -13.69
N GLY A 208 0.95 -8.76 -13.24
CA GLY A 208 1.02 -9.98 -14.06
C GLY A 208 2.36 -10.23 -14.76
N SER A 209 3.26 -9.23 -14.83
CA SER A 209 4.59 -9.30 -15.45
C SER A 209 5.75 -9.33 -14.44
N GLY A 210 5.57 -10.07 -13.34
CA GLY A 210 6.53 -10.13 -12.23
C GLY A 210 6.14 -9.21 -11.08
N THR A 211 6.98 -9.21 -10.04
CA THR A 211 6.73 -8.47 -8.78
C THR A 211 7.78 -7.39 -8.60
N HIS A 212 7.37 -6.21 -8.17
CA HIS A 212 8.22 -5.04 -8.01
C HIS A 212 7.98 -4.42 -6.64
N ALA A 213 9.03 -3.91 -6.01
CA ALA A 213 8.90 -3.13 -4.78
C ALA A 213 9.38 -1.70 -4.97
N PHE A 214 8.58 -0.80 -4.39
CA PHE A 214 8.81 0.63 -4.39
C PHE A 214 8.90 1.09 -2.93
N THR A 215 9.85 1.96 -2.63
CA THR A 215 10.05 2.49 -1.29
C THR A 215 9.59 3.95 -1.26
N LEU A 216 8.82 4.32 -0.24
CA LEU A 216 8.39 5.71 -0.06
C LEU A 216 9.59 6.57 0.29
N ASP A 217 9.91 7.53 -0.58
CA ASP A 217 10.83 8.62 -0.27
C ASP A 217 10.05 9.75 0.40
N HIS A 218 10.36 10.03 1.67
CA HIS A 218 9.70 11.07 2.44
C HIS A 218 10.07 12.50 2.00
N SER A 219 11.15 12.68 1.24
CA SER A 219 11.57 14.00 0.75
C SER A 219 10.74 14.47 -0.44
N THR A 220 10.43 13.57 -1.35
CA THR A 220 9.58 13.81 -2.53
C THR A 220 8.11 13.47 -2.25
N GLY A 221 7.86 12.54 -1.35
CA GLY A 221 6.54 11.98 -1.07
C GLY A 221 6.14 10.89 -2.04
N ASP A 222 7.07 10.35 -2.85
CA ASP A 222 6.79 9.38 -3.90
C ASP A 222 7.32 7.97 -3.64
N PHE A 223 6.63 6.98 -4.20
CA PHE A 223 7.09 5.60 -4.17
C PHE A 223 8.09 5.38 -5.31
N ILE A 224 9.36 5.23 -4.96
CA ILE A 224 10.46 5.07 -5.90
C ILE A 224 10.77 3.59 -6.09
N LEU A 225 10.95 3.14 -7.32
CA LEU A 225 11.31 1.76 -7.65
C LEU A 225 12.67 1.42 -7.02
N THR A 226 12.68 0.47 -6.09
CA THR A 226 13.92 0.03 -5.41
C THR A 226 14.30 -1.40 -5.74
N HIS A 227 13.32 -2.27 -6.00
CA HIS A 227 13.58 -3.67 -6.34
C HIS A 227 12.73 -4.09 -7.55
N PRO A 228 13.28 -3.99 -8.77
CA PRO A 228 12.62 -4.50 -9.97
C PRO A 228 12.66 -6.04 -10.00
N SER A 229 11.57 -6.67 -10.45
CA SER A 229 11.50 -8.10 -10.78
C SER A 229 11.97 -9.02 -9.66
N LEU A 230 11.44 -8.79 -8.45
CA LEU A 230 11.65 -9.61 -7.28
C LEU A 230 11.37 -11.09 -7.58
N LYS A 231 12.34 -11.94 -7.23
CA LYS A 231 12.22 -13.40 -7.28
C LYS A 231 12.54 -13.94 -5.90
N ILE A 232 11.72 -14.89 -5.46
CA ILE A 232 12.03 -15.64 -4.25
C ILE A 232 13.27 -16.49 -4.55
N PRO A 233 14.33 -16.42 -3.74
CA PRO A 233 15.53 -17.22 -3.96
C PRO A 233 15.18 -18.72 -3.89
N PRO A 234 15.84 -19.57 -4.70
CA PRO A 234 15.62 -21.00 -4.67
C PRO A 234 16.05 -21.56 -3.30
N ARG A 235 15.05 -21.82 -2.45
CA ARG A 235 15.04 -22.60 -1.20
C ARG A 235 16.40 -22.80 -0.48
N GLU A 236 16.99 -21.72 0.02
CA GLU A 236 18.10 -21.74 1.01
C GLU A 236 18.02 -20.53 1.96
N ILE A 237 16.88 -20.33 2.63
CA ILE A 237 16.88 -19.47 3.82
C ILE A 237 16.39 -20.30 5.00
N ALA A 238 17.35 -20.70 5.82
CA ALA A 238 17.16 -21.28 7.15
C ALA A 238 16.59 -20.23 8.13
N LEU A 239 15.49 -19.57 7.79
CA LEU A 239 14.78 -18.67 8.72
C LEU A 239 14.06 -19.46 9.82
N TYR A 240 13.80 -20.75 9.60
CA TYR A 240 13.15 -21.63 10.58
C TYR A 240 14.07 -22.24 11.64
N TRP A 241 15.41 -22.07 11.56
CA TRP A 241 16.34 -22.76 12.47
C TRP A 241 16.87 -21.93 13.64
N LEU A 242 16.65 -20.60 13.67
CA LEU A 242 17.21 -19.76 14.74
C LEU A 242 16.37 -19.76 16.05
N LEU A 243 15.16 -20.34 16.05
CA LEU A 243 14.25 -20.34 17.21
C LEU A 243 14.18 -21.69 17.95
N THR A 244 15.02 -22.68 17.61
CA THR A 244 15.11 -23.96 18.34
C THR A 244 16.42 -24.11 19.12
N ALA A 245 17.16 -23.01 19.32
CA ALA A 245 18.46 -23.01 20.01
C ALA A 245 18.57 -21.97 21.15
N ILE A 246 17.43 -21.56 21.72
CA ILE A 246 17.34 -20.86 23.02
C ILE A 246 16.28 -21.60 23.85
#